data_AF-A0A381ZSK3-F1
#
_entry.id   AF-A0A381ZSK3-F1
#
_cell.length_a   1.000
_cell.length_b   1.000
_cell.length_c   1.000
_cell.angle_alpha   90.00
_cell.angle_beta   90.00
_cell.angle_gamma   90.00
#
_symmetry.space_group_name_H-M   'P 1'
#
loop_
_entity.id
_entity.type
_entity.pdbx_description
1 polymer ?
#
loop_
_entity_poly.entity_id
_entity_poly.type
_entity_poly.pdbx_seq_one_letter_code
_entity_poly.pdbx_strand_id
1 'polypeptide(L)' 'MPKPKKTKSNPTGNQNEAQYISELMLEKKALDILIMDVRKITTLTDFFVVCTSES' A
#
# COMPACT_ATOMS: atom_id res chain seq x y z
N MET A 1 27.88 1.34 3.74
CA MET A 1 26.67 0.68 3.20
C MET A 1 25.83 1.70 2.44
N PRO A 2 25.58 1.52 1.14
CA PRO A 2 24.68 2.40 0.39
C PRO A 2 23.24 2.21 0.90
N LYS A 3 22.61 3.29 1.39
CA LYS A 3 21.19 3.29 1.78
C LYS A 3 20.32 3.08 0.52
N PRO A 4 19.27 2.24 0.56
CA PRO A 4 18.34 2.13 -0.56
C PRO A 4 17.64 3.48 -0.76
N LYS A 5 17.79 4.05 -1.96
CA LYS A 5 17.15 5.29 -2.38
C LYS A 5 15.64 5.06 -2.38
N LYS A 6 14.92 5.65 -1.42
CA LYS A 6 13.45 5.81 -1.51
C LYS A 6 13.20 6.78 -2.66
N THR A 7 12.89 6.24 -3.83
CA THR A 7 12.48 7.00 -5.01
C THR A 7 11.21 7.74 -4.64
N LYS A 8 11.29 9.06 -4.45
CA LYS A 8 10.13 9.92 -4.25
C LYS A 8 9.38 10.02 -5.58
N SER A 9 8.43 9.12 -5.83
CA SER A 9 7.39 9.36 -6.83
C SER A 9 6.31 10.21 -6.17
N ASN A 10 6.02 11.38 -6.74
CA ASN A 10 4.91 12.22 -6.29
C ASN A 10 3.64 11.36 -6.21
N PRO A 11 2.97 11.26 -5.04
CA PRO A 11 1.81 10.39 -4.90
C PRO A 11 0.67 10.99 -5.72
N THR A 12 0.38 10.38 -6.86
CA THR A 12 -0.89 10.56 -7.58
C THR A 12 -2.04 10.15 -6.65
N GLY A 13 -3.21 10.79 -6.79
CA GLY A 13 -4.32 10.80 -5.83
C GLY A 13 -4.66 9.48 -5.11
N ASN A 14 -4.51 8.33 -5.78
CA ASN A 14 -4.87 7.02 -5.23
C ASN A 14 -3.82 6.40 -4.28
N GLN A 15 -2.58 6.91 -4.23
CA GLN A 15 -1.55 6.36 -3.33
C GLN A 15 -1.77 6.76 -1.87
N ASN A 16 -2.28 7.99 -1.64
CA ASN A 16 -2.57 8.48 -0.29
C ASN A 16 -3.73 7.70 0.33
N GLU A 17 -4.72 7.33 -0.48
CA GLU A 17 -5.87 6.52 -0.05
C GLU A 17 -5.44 5.11 0.37
N ALA A 18 -4.57 4.45 -0.41
CA ALA A 18 -4.03 3.14 -0.07
C ALA A 18 -3.22 3.17 1.25
N GLN A 19 -2.47 4.25 1.49
CA GLN A 19 -1.76 4.46 2.76
C GLN A 19 -2.73 4.67 3.92
N TYR A 20 -3.72 5.55 3.77
CA TYR A 20 -4.71 5.80 4.80
C TYR A 20 -5.49 4.53 5.19
N ILE A 21 -5.91 3.74 4.20
CA ILE A 21 -6.56 2.44 4.44
C ILE A 21 -5.62 1.51 5.20
N SER A 22 -4.34 1.48 4.86
CA SER A 22 -3.35 0.65 5.56
C SER A 22 -3.16 1.06 7.02
N GLU A 23 -3.18 2.36 7.32
CA GLU A 23 -3.16 2.87 8.70
C GLU A 23 -4.39 2.41 9.49
N LEU A 24 -5.58 2.50 8.89
CA LEU A 24 -6.80 2.00 9.50
C LEU A 24 -6.77 0.48 9.74
N MET A 25 -6.16 -0.30 8.84
CA MET A 25 -5.98 -1.74 9.03
C MET A 25 -5.05 -2.04 10.21
N LEU A 26 -4.00 -1.24 10.40
CA LEU A 26 -3.11 -1.34 11.55
C LEU A 26 -3.85 -1.04 12.86
N GLU A 27 -4.72 -0.01 12.88
CA GLU A 27 -5.58 0.28 14.04
C GLU A 27 -6.51 -0.89 14.39
N LYS A 28 -6.88 -1.71 13.39
CA LYS A 28 -7.66 -2.93 13.57
C LYS A 28 -6.84 -4.17 13.93
N LYS A 29 -5.54 -4.01 14.21
CA LYS A 29 -4.60 -5.11 14.50
C LYS A 29 -4.39 -6.09 13.34
N ALA A 30 -4.60 -5.64 12.10
CA ALA A 30 -4.20 -6.42 10.94
C ALA A 30 -2.67 -6.56 10.91
N LEU A 31 -2.20 -7.71 10.42
CA LEU A 31 -0.80 -8.09 10.26
C LEU A 31 -0.43 -8.09 8.77
N ASP A 32 0.86 -8.11 8.48
CA ASP A 32 1.42 -8.28 7.13
C ASP A 32 0.79 -7.37 6.06
N ILE A 33 0.64 -6.08 6.38
CA ILE A 33 0.01 -5.11 5.48
C ILE A 33 0.94 -4.83 4.28
N LEU A 34 0.47 -5.13 3.08
CA LEU A 34 1.16 -4.94 1.81
C LEU A 34 0.33 -4.07 0.86
N ILE A 35 0.95 -2.99 0.37
CA ILE A 35 0.38 -2.15 -0.69
C ILE A 35 1.07 -2.51 -2.01
N MET A 36 0.29 -2.92 -3.02
CA MET A 36 0.78 -3.27 -4.36
C MET A 36 0.24 -2.30 -5.41
N ASP A 37 1.15 -1.72 -6.22
CA ASP A 37 0.79 -0.96 -7.43
C ASP A 37 0.55 -1.92 -8.60
N VAL A 38 -0.70 -2.05 -9.02
CA VAL A 38 -1.13 -3.03 -10.03
C VAL A 38 -1.52 -2.39 -11.36
N ARG A 39 -1.28 -1.07 -11.54
CA ARG A 39 -1.61 -0.31 -12.76
C ARG A 39 -0.97 -0.84 -14.04
N LYS A 40 0.14 -1.57 -13.90
CA LYS A 40 0.86 -2.21 -15.02
C LYS A 40 0.33 -3.61 -15.35
N ILE A 41 -0.55 -4.15 -14.51
CA ILE A 41 -1.07 -5.52 -14.61
C ILE A 41 -2.55 -5.50 -15.00
N THR A 42 -3.33 -4.57 -14.43
CA THR A 42 -4.77 -4.42 -14.71
C THR A 42 -5.16 -2.95 -14.73
N THR A 43 -6.22 -2.63 -15.49
CA THR A 43 -6.82 -1.29 -15.56
C THR A 43 -8.04 -1.13 -14.65
N LEU A 44 -8.45 -2.20 -13.93
CA LEU A 44 -9.66 -2.17 -13.09
C LEU A 44 -9.44 -1.40 -11.78
N THR A 45 -8.23 -1.44 -11.25
CA THR A 45 -7.84 -0.76 -10.01
C THR A 45 -6.36 -0.39 -10.06
N ASP A 46 -5.97 0.61 -9.27
CA ASP A 46 -4.59 1.09 -9.22
C ASP A 46 -3.76 0.40 -8.14
N PHE A 47 -4.38 0.16 -6.98
CA PHE A 47 -3.70 -0.39 -5.80
C PHE A 47 -4.49 -1.52 -5.16
N PHE A 48 -3.76 -2.51 -4.67
CA PHE A 48 -4.26 -3.51 -3.72
C PHE A 48 -3.65 -3.27 -2.35
N VAL A 49 -4.50 -3.28 -1.33
CA VAL A 49 -4.08 -3.34 0.08
C VAL A 49 -4.43 -4.74 0.57
N VAL A 50 -3.41 -5.55 0.84
CA VAL A 50 -3.54 -6.93 1.33
C VAL A 50 -3.05 -6.95 2.77
N CYS A 51 -3.75 -7.66 3.64
CA CYS A 51 -3.33 -7.87 5.01
C CYS A 51 -3.84 -9.23 5.52
N THR A 52 -3.17 -9.73 6.56
CA THR A 52 -3.59 -10.91 7.31
C THR A 52 -4.32 -10.46 8.58
N SER A 53 -5.37 -11.16 8.97
CA SER A 53 -6.02 -10.95 10.27
C SER A 53 -6.01 -12.25 11.05
N GLU A 54 -5.54 -12.21 12.28
CA GLU A 54 -5.77 -13.29 13.26
C GLU A 54 -7.10 -12.98 13.96
N SER A 55 -8.08 -13.88 13.84
CA SER A 55 -9.43 -13.69 14.41
C SER A 55 -9.46 -13.89 15.91
#